data_AF-A0A7R9MIH8-F1
#
_entry.id   AF-A0A7R9MIH8-F1
#
_cell.length_a   1.000
_cell.length_b   1.000
_cell.length_c   1.000
_cell.angle_alpha   90.00
_cell.angle_beta   90.00
_cell.angle_gamma   90.00
#
_symmetry.space_group_name_H-M   'P 1'
#
loop_
_entity.id
_entity.type
_entity.pdbx_description
1 polymer ?
#
loop_
_entity_poly.entity_id
_entity_poly.type
_entity_poly.pdbx_seq_one_letter_code
_entity_poly.pdbx_strand_id
1 'polypeptide(L)'
;MCLMNSLIATLLSVLSLVVTIEGQFNWQTRDSFDEIRKQLDKVVEDNCKVMDINELFLPQSSVTHIPDLKWLGIDPIFPNRTNLLHIHNMALSRAFYLSYILQKAPDDSEPGFMYYFLSAIADVAANRYINASSIYYGPHMAFTPSYKGFFNKTMPLFAPRAFRADHLNDPYHLEGTSTLNTIEAIDLGAIQNNSFSTNYTHEQYKINEWYRLWLP
;
A
#
# COMPACT_ATOMS: atom_id res chain seq x y z
N MET A 1 -9.83 58.06 -4.04
CA MET A 1 -10.88 57.30 -4.76
C MET A 1 -10.30 56.27 -5.75
N CYS A 2 -9.31 56.60 -6.59
CA CYS A 2 -8.76 55.63 -7.58
C CYS A 2 -8.13 54.35 -6.98
N LEU A 3 -7.39 54.46 -5.86
CA LEU A 3 -6.78 53.29 -5.19
C LEU A 3 -7.81 52.29 -4.65
N MET A 4 -8.94 52.78 -4.15
CA MET A 4 -10.00 51.92 -3.60
C MET A 4 -10.75 51.17 -4.70
N ASN A 5 -11.01 51.84 -5.83
CA ASN A 5 -11.63 51.19 -7.00
C ASN A 5 -10.71 50.16 -7.65
N SER A 6 -9.40 50.38 -7.65
CA SER A 6 -8.42 49.41 -8.15
C SER A 6 -8.34 48.15 -7.27
N LEU A 7 -8.41 48.30 -5.95
CA LEU A 7 -8.43 47.19 -4.99
C LEU A 7 -9.72 46.35 -5.09
N ILE A 8 -10.85 47.01 -5.31
CA ILE A 8 -12.14 46.31 -5.50
C ILE A 8 -12.13 45.53 -6.82
N ALA A 9 -11.56 46.10 -7.88
CA ALA A 9 -11.47 45.43 -9.19
C ALA A 9 -10.55 44.19 -9.14
N THR A 10 -9.42 44.25 -8.44
CA THR A 10 -8.53 43.08 -8.28
C THR A 10 -9.17 42.01 -7.41
N LEU A 11 -9.91 42.39 -6.35
CA LEU A 11 -10.63 41.44 -5.51
C LEU A 11 -11.73 40.70 -6.31
N LEU A 12 -12.48 41.42 -7.14
CA LEU A 12 -13.50 40.86 -8.03
C LEU A 12 -12.92 39.93 -9.10
N SER A 13 -11.76 40.27 -9.68
CA SER A 13 -11.11 39.40 -10.66
C SER A 13 -10.60 38.11 -10.02
N VAL A 14 -10.03 38.18 -8.82
CA VAL A 14 -9.59 37.00 -8.07
C VAL A 14 -10.78 36.12 -7.70
N LEU A 15 -11.89 36.73 -7.24
CA LEU A 15 -13.12 35.98 -6.93
C LEU A 15 -13.67 35.24 -8.16
N SER A 16 -13.68 35.89 -9.32
CA SER A 16 -14.16 35.26 -10.57
C SER A 16 -13.30 34.08 -11.00
N LEU A 17 -11.98 34.19 -10.83
CA LEU A 17 -11.03 33.10 -11.13
C LEU A 17 -11.27 31.89 -10.24
N VAL A 18 -11.45 32.09 -8.93
CA VAL A 18 -11.74 31.02 -7.98
C VAL A 18 -13.04 30.30 -8.34
N VAL A 19 -14.11 31.03 -8.66
CA VAL A 19 -15.41 30.44 -9.05
C VAL A 19 -15.30 29.63 -10.34
N THR A 20 -14.52 30.08 -11.32
CA THR A 20 -14.32 29.32 -12.57
C THR A 20 -13.52 28.03 -12.36
N ILE A 21 -12.58 28.01 -11.42
CA ILE A 21 -11.76 26.83 -11.12
C ILE A 21 -12.60 25.74 -10.44
N GLU A 22 -13.43 26.10 -9.45
CA GLU A 22 -14.31 25.11 -8.80
C GLU A 22 -15.42 24.62 -9.74
N GLY A 23 -15.89 25.45 -10.66
CA GLY A 23 -16.87 25.06 -11.68
C GLY A 23 -16.34 24.04 -12.71
N GLN A 24 -15.02 23.99 -12.93
CA GLN A 24 -14.41 23.14 -13.96
C GLN A 24 -14.59 21.64 -13.70
N PHE A 25 -14.75 21.22 -12.45
CA PHE A 25 -14.89 19.81 -12.08
C PHE A 25 -16.32 19.44 -11.65
N ASN A 26 -17.21 20.42 -11.54
CA ASN A 26 -18.56 20.23 -10.99
C ASN A 26 -19.52 19.49 -11.94
N TRP A 27 -19.14 19.29 -13.21
CA TRP A 27 -19.92 18.54 -14.20
C TRP A 27 -19.62 17.04 -14.21
N GLN A 28 -18.52 16.60 -13.60
CA GLN A 28 -18.25 15.16 -13.48
C GLN A 28 -19.27 14.56 -12.51
N THR A 29 -20.12 13.69 -13.05
CA THR A 29 -21.04 12.89 -12.24
C THR A 29 -20.22 11.99 -11.33
N ARG A 30 -20.58 12.00 -10.04
CA ARG A 30 -20.01 11.11 -9.03
C ARG A 30 -19.98 9.68 -9.56
N ASP A 31 -18.79 9.08 -9.61
CA ASP A 31 -18.62 7.70 -10.02
C ASP A 31 -18.39 6.77 -8.81
N SER A 32 -18.29 5.46 -9.06
CA SER A 32 -18.03 4.49 -8.00
C SER A 32 -16.63 4.64 -7.40
N PHE A 33 -15.68 5.22 -8.12
CA PHE A 33 -14.35 5.50 -7.59
C PHE A 33 -14.39 6.63 -6.58
N ASP A 34 -15.16 7.68 -6.84
CA ASP A 34 -15.39 8.80 -5.92
C ASP A 34 -16.03 8.33 -4.61
N GLU A 35 -16.94 7.35 -4.66
CA GLU A 35 -17.54 6.77 -3.46
C GLU A 35 -16.51 6.04 -2.59
N ILE A 36 -15.65 5.22 -3.21
CA ILE A 36 -14.57 4.52 -2.51
C ILE A 36 -13.53 5.51 -1.99
N ARG A 37 -13.16 6.51 -2.79
CA ARG A 37 -12.22 7.55 -2.40
C ARG A 37 -12.74 8.33 -1.20
N LYS A 38 -14.03 8.69 -1.20
CA LYS A 38 -14.69 9.32 -0.07
C LYS A 38 -14.63 8.46 1.20
N GLN A 39 -14.81 7.14 1.10
CA GLN A 39 -14.70 6.24 2.25
C GLN A 39 -13.26 6.16 2.77
N LEU A 40 -12.27 6.09 1.88
CA LEU A 40 -10.85 6.09 2.24
C LEU A 40 -10.44 7.40 2.93
N ASP A 41 -10.84 8.55 2.38
CA ASP A 41 -10.49 9.86 2.93
C ASP A 41 -11.29 10.22 4.19
N LYS A 42 -12.40 9.51 4.47
CA LYS A 42 -13.22 9.73 5.68
C LYS A 42 -12.49 9.30 6.95
N VAL A 43 -11.65 8.26 6.88
CA VAL A 43 -10.96 7.69 8.05
C VAL A 43 -9.55 8.24 8.13
N VAL A 44 -9.25 8.90 9.24
CA VAL A 44 -7.95 9.52 9.58
C VAL A 44 -7.48 8.92 10.91
N GLU A 45 -6.17 8.99 11.18
CA GLU A 45 -5.58 8.48 12.43
C GLU A 45 -6.31 8.96 13.69
N ASP A 46 -6.73 10.23 13.69
CA ASP A 46 -7.42 10.86 14.83
C ASP A 46 -8.85 10.34 15.05
N ASN A 47 -9.59 10.04 13.98
CA ASN A 47 -11.02 9.68 14.07
C ASN A 47 -11.27 8.16 14.08
N CYS A 48 -10.28 7.36 13.66
CA CYS A 48 -10.39 5.91 13.51
C CYS A 48 -10.89 5.20 14.78
N LYS A 49 -10.53 5.71 15.97
CA LYS A 49 -10.92 5.13 17.27
C LYS A 49 -12.39 5.36 17.64
N VAL A 50 -13.05 6.33 17.02
CA VAL A 50 -14.42 6.78 17.37
C VAL A 50 -15.44 6.30 16.35
N MET A 51 -15.00 6.01 15.12
CA MET A 51 -15.88 5.57 14.03
C MET A 51 -16.44 4.16 14.25
N ASP A 52 -17.62 3.92 13.68
CA ASP A 52 -18.23 2.59 13.70
C ASP A 52 -17.42 1.60 12.86
N ILE A 53 -17.36 0.35 13.31
CA ILE A 53 -16.56 -0.71 12.70
C ILE A 53 -16.95 -0.93 11.23
N ASN A 54 -18.24 -0.82 10.90
CA ASN A 54 -18.71 -1.04 9.53
C ASN A 54 -18.28 0.09 8.57
N GLU A 55 -17.93 1.26 9.10
CA GLU A 55 -17.44 2.39 8.31
C GLU A 55 -15.91 2.39 8.13
N LEU A 56 -15.19 1.53 8.87
CA LEU A 56 -13.74 1.37 8.77
C LEU A 56 -13.32 0.48 7.60
N PHE A 57 -14.26 -0.27 7.01
CA PHE A 57 -13.97 -1.25 5.99
C PHE A 57 -14.59 -0.88 4.65
N LEU A 58 -13.85 -1.16 3.58
CA LEU A 58 -14.36 -1.05 2.21
C LEU A 58 -15.28 -2.23 1.89
N PRO A 59 -16.33 -2.02 1.06
CA PRO A 59 -17.20 -3.11 0.64
C PRO A 59 -16.41 -4.17 -0.12
N GLN A 60 -16.84 -5.43 -0.02
CA GLN A 60 -16.16 -6.56 -0.67
C GLN A 60 -16.09 -6.39 -2.20
N SER A 61 -17.06 -5.69 -2.79
CA SER A 61 -17.10 -5.35 -4.22
C SER A 61 -16.00 -4.40 -4.68
N SER A 62 -15.29 -3.73 -3.75
CA SER A 62 -14.14 -2.89 -4.09
C SER A 62 -12.95 -3.69 -4.63
N VAL A 63 -12.88 -4.99 -4.33
CA VAL A 63 -11.82 -5.87 -4.80
C VAL A 63 -12.33 -6.64 -6.01
N THR A 64 -11.67 -6.46 -7.14
CA THR A 64 -12.09 -7.11 -8.39
C THR A 64 -11.85 -8.62 -8.38
N HIS A 65 -10.79 -9.10 -7.70
CA HIS A 65 -10.43 -10.51 -7.64
C HIS A 65 -9.81 -10.85 -6.28
N ILE A 66 -10.35 -11.88 -5.64
CA ILE A 66 -9.70 -12.61 -4.54
C ILE A 66 -8.82 -13.67 -5.21
N PRO A 67 -7.57 -13.89 -4.77
CA PRO A 67 -6.64 -14.73 -5.49
C PRO A 67 -7.07 -16.18 -5.26
N ASP A 68 -7.60 -16.82 -6.29
CA ASP A 68 -7.89 -18.25 -6.28
C ASP A 68 -7.03 -18.93 -7.34
N LEU A 69 -6.17 -19.84 -6.88
CA LEU A 69 -5.27 -20.64 -7.71
C LEU A 69 -6.01 -21.40 -8.81
N LYS A 70 -7.29 -21.72 -8.60
CA LYS A 70 -8.13 -22.44 -9.59
C LYS A 70 -8.41 -21.63 -10.85
N TRP A 71 -8.32 -20.30 -10.77
CA TRP A 71 -8.67 -19.39 -11.87
C TRP A 71 -7.46 -19.00 -12.72
N LEU A 72 -6.26 -19.47 -12.37
CA LEU A 72 -5.03 -19.23 -13.14
C LEU A 72 -5.16 -19.81 -14.55
N GLY A 73 -5.13 -18.91 -15.56
CA GLY A 73 -5.13 -19.28 -16.98
C GLY A 73 -6.51 -19.47 -17.62
N ILE A 74 -7.61 -19.31 -16.87
CA ILE A 74 -8.98 -19.45 -17.39
C ILE A 74 -9.57 -18.08 -17.75
N ASP A 75 -9.24 -17.03 -17.01
CA ASP A 75 -9.82 -15.70 -17.22
C ASP A 75 -9.27 -15.01 -18.47
N PRO A 76 -10.14 -14.47 -19.35
CA PRO A 76 -9.70 -13.72 -20.52
C PRO A 76 -9.01 -12.41 -20.09
N ILE A 77 -7.87 -12.12 -20.70
CA ILE A 77 -7.12 -10.89 -20.47
C ILE A 77 -7.84 -9.74 -21.18
N PHE A 78 -8.54 -8.90 -20.42
CA PHE A 78 -9.16 -7.71 -20.96
C PHE A 78 -8.13 -6.58 -21.20
N PRO A 79 -8.27 -5.76 -22.25
CA PRO A 79 -7.36 -4.63 -22.54
C PRO A 79 -7.25 -3.62 -21.40
N ASN A 80 -8.33 -3.43 -20.64
CA ASN A 80 -8.36 -2.52 -19.47
C ASN A 80 -7.68 -3.12 -18.22
N ARG A 81 -7.18 -4.37 -18.30
CA ARG A 81 -6.57 -5.10 -17.17
C ARG A 81 -5.06 -5.35 -17.36
N THR A 82 -4.42 -4.75 -18.35
CA THR A 82 -2.99 -4.93 -18.64
C THR A 82 -2.09 -4.60 -17.45
N ASN A 83 -2.38 -3.51 -16.73
CA ASN A 83 -1.65 -3.14 -15.52
C ASN A 83 -1.85 -4.14 -14.37
N LEU A 84 -3.07 -4.65 -14.20
CA LEU A 84 -3.39 -5.64 -13.16
C LEU A 84 -2.72 -6.99 -13.46
N LEU A 85 -2.70 -7.39 -14.73
CA LEU A 85 -1.97 -8.57 -15.20
C LEU A 85 -0.46 -8.41 -14.98
N HIS A 86 0.09 -7.22 -15.24
CA HIS A 86 1.51 -6.94 -14.98
C HIS A 86 1.85 -7.08 -13.49
N ILE A 87 1.04 -6.52 -12.60
CA ILE A 87 1.20 -6.64 -11.13
C ILE A 87 1.07 -8.11 -10.70
N HIS A 88 0.10 -8.84 -11.25
CA HIS A 88 -0.08 -10.26 -10.98
C HIS A 88 1.16 -11.09 -11.36
N ASN A 89 1.68 -10.88 -12.58
CA ASN A 89 2.86 -11.60 -13.06
C ASN A 89 4.11 -11.26 -12.24
N MET A 90 4.25 -10.01 -11.79
CA MET A 90 5.32 -9.59 -10.88
C MET A 90 5.23 -10.35 -9.55
N ALA A 91 4.04 -10.39 -8.93
CA ALA A 91 3.81 -11.10 -7.67
C ALA A 91 4.08 -12.61 -7.80
N LEU A 92 3.59 -13.25 -8.87
CA LEU A 92 3.78 -14.68 -9.11
C LEU A 92 5.25 -15.03 -9.36
N SER A 93 5.95 -14.24 -10.19
CA SER A 93 7.38 -14.44 -10.45
C SER A 93 8.19 -14.30 -9.16
N ARG A 94 7.88 -13.30 -8.34
CA ARG A 94 8.53 -13.08 -7.04
C ARG A 94 8.30 -14.25 -6.09
N ALA A 95 7.06 -14.72 -5.95
CA ALA A 95 6.73 -15.87 -5.12
C ALA A 95 7.49 -17.13 -5.59
N PHE A 96 7.57 -17.35 -6.90
CA PHE A 96 8.33 -18.45 -7.48
C PHE A 96 9.82 -18.37 -7.13
N TYR A 97 10.46 -17.22 -7.34
CA TYR A 97 11.90 -17.07 -7.05
C TYR A 97 12.21 -17.19 -5.55
N LEU A 98 11.39 -16.58 -4.68
CA LEU A 98 11.56 -16.73 -3.23
C LEU A 98 11.39 -18.18 -2.80
N SER A 99 10.37 -18.86 -3.31
CA SER A 99 10.16 -20.30 -3.04
C SER A 99 11.35 -21.14 -3.52
N TYR A 100 11.90 -20.83 -4.70
CA TYR A 100 13.07 -21.54 -5.23
C TYR A 100 14.30 -21.32 -4.35
N ILE A 101 14.62 -20.07 -4.03
CA ILE A 101 15.76 -19.71 -3.18
C ILE A 101 15.64 -20.42 -1.84
N LEU A 102 14.48 -20.31 -1.17
CA LEU A 102 14.23 -20.94 0.13
C LEU A 102 14.27 -22.48 0.10
N GLN A 103 14.10 -23.14 -1.06
CA GLN A 103 14.15 -24.60 -1.13
C GLN A 103 15.47 -25.15 -1.64
N LYS A 104 16.21 -24.38 -2.45
CA LYS A 104 17.36 -24.88 -3.22
C LYS A 104 18.68 -24.19 -2.87
N ALA A 105 18.67 -23.00 -2.29
CA ALA A 105 19.90 -22.33 -1.91
C ALA A 105 20.57 -23.07 -0.74
N PRO A 106 21.90 -23.28 -0.78
CA PRO A 106 22.65 -23.66 0.41
C PRO A 106 22.69 -22.51 1.42
N ASP A 107 22.79 -22.83 2.71
CA ASP A 107 22.68 -21.90 3.84
C ASP A 107 23.60 -20.66 3.74
N ASP A 108 24.79 -20.81 3.14
CA ASP A 108 25.78 -19.75 2.95
C ASP A 108 25.46 -18.76 1.81
N SER A 109 24.55 -19.15 0.93
CA SER A 109 24.10 -18.36 -0.23
C SER A 109 22.70 -17.77 -0.06
N GLU A 110 22.06 -18.01 1.09
CA GLU A 110 20.73 -17.50 1.36
C GLU A 110 20.70 -15.97 1.50
N PRO A 111 19.67 -15.31 0.97
CA PRO A 111 19.51 -13.88 1.14
C PRO A 111 19.21 -13.55 2.61
N GLY A 112 19.98 -12.63 3.19
CA GLY A 112 19.68 -12.07 4.50
C GLY A 112 18.40 -11.22 4.52
N PHE A 113 17.92 -10.83 5.71
CA PHE A 113 16.67 -10.06 5.87
C PHE A 113 16.63 -8.75 5.06
N MET A 114 17.78 -8.09 4.88
CA MET A 114 17.90 -6.89 4.06
C MET A 114 17.42 -7.10 2.62
N TYR A 115 17.67 -8.29 2.04
CA TYR A 115 17.24 -8.59 0.67
C TYR A 115 15.72 -8.52 0.52
N TYR A 116 14.96 -8.95 1.53
CA TYR A 116 13.50 -8.90 1.49
C TYR A 116 12.96 -7.47 1.51
N PHE A 117 13.61 -6.58 2.27
CA PHE A 117 13.31 -5.14 2.22
C PHE A 117 13.62 -4.55 0.86
N LEU A 118 14.84 -4.78 0.34
CA LEU A 118 15.25 -4.28 -0.97
C LEU A 118 14.35 -4.82 -2.09
N SER A 119 13.91 -6.07 -1.99
CA SER A 119 12.95 -6.66 -2.91
C SER A 119 11.59 -5.94 -2.86
N ALA A 120 11.05 -5.65 -1.67
CA ALA A 120 9.79 -4.92 -1.55
C ALA A 120 9.90 -3.48 -2.08
N ILE A 121 11.02 -2.81 -1.80
CA ILE A 121 11.31 -1.47 -2.32
C ILE A 121 11.45 -1.50 -3.84
N ALA A 122 12.13 -2.49 -4.40
CA ALA A 122 12.32 -2.64 -5.84
C ALA A 122 11.00 -2.79 -6.59
N ASP A 123 10.02 -3.54 -6.05
CA ASP A 123 8.69 -3.67 -6.66
C ASP A 123 7.98 -2.31 -6.77
N VAL A 124 7.99 -1.53 -5.67
CA VAL A 124 7.37 -0.20 -5.62
C VAL A 124 8.11 0.79 -6.52
N ALA A 125 9.45 0.73 -6.55
CA ALA A 125 10.27 1.61 -7.38
C ALA A 125 10.12 1.32 -8.88
N ALA A 126 10.07 0.04 -9.26
CA ALA A 126 9.99 -0.39 -10.65
C ALA A 126 8.64 -0.07 -11.32
N ASN A 127 7.56 0.07 -10.54
CA ASN A 127 6.23 0.30 -11.08
C ASN A 127 5.52 1.47 -10.37
N ARG A 128 5.29 2.56 -11.11
CA ARG A 128 4.55 3.75 -10.63
C ARG A 128 3.10 3.46 -10.20
N TYR A 129 2.51 2.36 -10.66
CA TYR A 129 1.13 1.99 -10.34
C TYR A 129 1.03 1.12 -9.08
N ILE A 130 2.17 0.74 -8.49
CA ILE A 130 2.23 0.02 -7.23
C ILE A 130 2.56 1.03 -6.12
N ASN A 131 1.63 1.19 -5.18
CA ASN A 131 1.83 2.04 -4.02
C ASN A 131 2.49 1.31 -2.85
N ALA A 132 2.31 0.00 -2.74
CA ALA A 132 2.89 -0.80 -1.68
C ALA A 132 3.18 -2.23 -2.13
N SER A 133 4.24 -2.82 -1.57
CA SER A 133 4.61 -4.22 -1.74
C SER A 133 5.07 -4.79 -0.41
N SER A 134 4.74 -6.05 -0.12
CA SER A 134 5.09 -6.69 1.15
C SER A 134 5.25 -8.18 1.01
N ILE A 135 6.05 -8.77 1.90
CA ILE A 135 6.13 -10.23 2.11
C ILE A 135 5.69 -10.50 3.54
N TYR A 136 4.82 -11.49 3.75
CA TYR A 136 4.38 -11.91 5.07
C TYR A 136 4.85 -13.32 5.36
N TYR A 137 5.44 -13.51 6.54
CA TYR A 137 5.78 -14.83 7.04
C TYR A 137 4.65 -15.34 7.93
N GLY A 138 4.31 -16.62 7.76
CA GLY A 138 3.37 -17.31 8.66
C GLY A 138 3.97 -17.51 10.05
N PRO A 139 3.17 -17.39 11.13
CA PRO A 139 3.64 -17.64 12.49
C PRO A 139 4.01 -19.12 12.67
N HIS A 140 4.98 -19.39 13.56
CA HIS A 140 5.40 -20.75 13.93
C HIS A 140 5.90 -21.63 12.77
N MET A 141 6.33 -21.03 11.67
CA MET A 141 6.87 -21.74 10.51
C MET A 141 8.34 -21.37 10.29
N ALA A 142 9.15 -22.37 9.89
CA ALA A 142 10.51 -22.16 9.42
C ALA A 142 10.50 -22.31 7.90
N PHE A 143 10.49 -21.18 7.19
CA PHE A 143 10.52 -21.17 5.73
C PHE A 143 11.95 -21.16 5.18
N THR A 144 12.93 -20.72 5.96
CA THR A 144 14.35 -20.63 5.56
C THR A 144 15.16 -21.83 6.05
N PRO A 145 15.88 -22.52 5.16
CA PRO A 145 16.86 -23.54 5.52
C PRO A 145 17.92 -23.05 6.51
N SER A 146 18.35 -21.78 6.44
CA SER A 146 19.27 -21.20 7.44
C SER A 146 18.79 -21.30 8.89
N TYR A 147 17.47 -21.40 9.13
CA TYR A 147 16.90 -21.56 10.48
C TYR A 147 16.79 -23.03 10.95
N LYS A 148 17.28 -24.01 10.17
CA LYS A 148 17.20 -25.45 10.51
C LYS A 148 18.01 -25.86 11.76
N GLY A 149 19.05 -25.10 12.11
CA GLY A 149 20.03 -25.45 13.15
C GLY A 149 19.74 -24.96 14.57
N PHE A 150 18.76 -24.09 14.80
CA PHE A 150 18.48 -23.52 16.14
C PHE A 150 17.52 -24.38 16.98
N PHE A 151 17.79 -24.48 18.29
CA PHE A 151 16.84 -25.02 19.27
C PHE A 151 15.66 -24.06 19.38
N ASN A 152 14.46 -24.53 19.03
CA ASN A 152 13.23 -23.75 18.79
C ASN A 152 13.14 -23.19 17.34
N LYS A 153 12.72 -24.05 16.40
CA LYS A 153 12.73 -23.84 14.93
C LYS A 153 11.58 -22.95 14.43
N THR A 154 11.31 -21.84 15.11
CA THR A 154 10.33 -20.86 14.63
C THR A 154 11.06 -19.59 14.25
N MET A 155 10.92 -19.18 13.00
CA MET A 155 11.44 -17.89 12.55
C MET A 155 10.74 -16.77 13.34
N PRO A 156 11.46 -15.69 13.73
CA PRO A 156 10.80 -14.52 14.29
C PRO A 156 9.77 -13.98 13.31
N LEU A 157 8.68 -13.43 13.83
CA LEU A 157 7.65 -12.80 13.01
C LEU A 157 8.31 -11.68 12.19
N PHE A 158 8.21 -11.77 10.87
CA PHE A 158 8.91 -10.88 9.95
C PHE A 158 7.98 -10.58 8.78
N ALA A 159 7.79 -9.30 8.47
CA ALA A 159 6.97 -8.88 7.36
C ALA A 159 7.42 -7.51 6.82
N PRO A 160 8.42 -7.48 5.93
CA PRO A 160 8.86 -6.24 5.31
C PRO A 160 7.76 -5.73 4.37
N ARG A 161 7.28 -4.53 4.63
CA ARG A 161 6.36 -3.78 3.79
C ARG A 161 7.05 -2.50 3.35
N ALA A 162 7.10 -2.29 2.04
CA ALA A 162 7.49 -1.03 1.43
C ALA A 162 6.23 -0.30 0.95
N PHE A 163 6.17 1.00 1.16
CA PHE A 163 5.12 1.85 0.64
C PHE A 163 5.69 3.16 0.11
N ARG A 164 5.05 3.69 -0.92
CA ARG A 164 5.39 4.97 -1.53
C ARG A 164 4.95 6.08 -0.59
N ALA A 165 5.91 6.85 -0.11
CA ALA A 165 5.69 7.96 0.80
C ALA A 165 5.89 9.29 0.06
N ASP A 166 5.23 10.32 0.56
CA ASP A 166 5.48 11.69 0.13
C ASP A 166 6.71 12.25 0.84
N HIS A 167 7.36 13.21 0.20
CA HIS A 167 8.56 13.92 0.65
C HIS A 167 8.35 15.44 0.67
N LEU A 168 7.12 15.87 0.88
CA LEU A 168 6.77 17.25 1.21
C LEU A 168 7.68 17.88 2.30
N ASN A 169 8.14 17.07 3.26
CA ASN A 169 9.00 17.51 4.37
C ASN A 169 10.49 17.18 4.19
N ASP A 170 10.94 16.79 2.99
CA ASP A 170 12.36 16.53 2.75
C ASP A 170 13.14 17.86 2.68
N PRO A 171 14.17 18.08 3.53
CA PRO A 171 14.97 19.31 3.51
C PRO A 171 15.70 19.56 2.18
N TYR A 172 15.85 18.54 1.33
CA TYR A 172 16.46 18.68 0.00
C TYR A 172 15.45 19.02 -1.11
N HIS A 173 14.15 18.92 -0.84
CA HIS A 173 13.09 19.18 -1.82
C HIS A 173 12.46 20.57 -1.64
N LEU A 174 13.14 21.59 -2.17
CA LEU A 174 12.78 23.01 -1.99
C LEU A 174 11.42 23.40 -2.60
N GLU A 175 10.91 22.62 -3.54
CA GLU A 175 9.68 22.94 -4.28
C GLU A 175 8.41 22.66 -3.46
N GLY A 176 8.51 21.88 -2.37
CA GLY A 176 7.34 21.51 -1.55
C GLY A 176 6.28 20.75 -2.35
N THR A 177 6.68 20.09 -3.44
CA THR A 177 5.80 19.30 -4.33
C THR A 177 6.00 17.81 -4.09
N SER A 178 4.92 17.03 -4.20
CA SER A 178 5.00 15.57 -4.12
C SER A 178 5.66 15.02 -5.38
N THR A 179 6.87 14.47 -5.28
CA THR A 179 7.55 13.76 -6.39
C THR A 179 7.35 12.24 -6.33
N LEU A 180 6.68 11.73 -5.28
CA LEU A 180 6.36 10.32 -5.06
C LEU A 180 7.55 9.34 -5.10
N ASN A 181 8.79 9.81 -5.19
CA ASN A 181 10.03 9.03 -5.25
C ASN A 181 10.52 8.49 -3.89
N THR A 182 9.98 8.94 -2.77
CA THR A 182 10.35 8.39 -1.46
C THR A 182 9.61 7.10 -1.22
N ILE A 183 10.33 6.09 -0.75
CA ILE A 183 9.77 4.80 -0.39
C ILE A 183 10.17 4.53 1.05
N GLU A 184 9.18 4.34 1.90
CA GLU A 184 9.37 3.95 3.28
C GLU A 184 9.22 2.44 3.40
N ALA A 185 10.09 1.82 4.20
CA ALA A 185 10.12 0.38 4.42
C ALA A 185 10.08 0.10 5.92
N ILE A 186 9.09 -0.68 6.35
CA ILE A 186 8.84 -1.03 7.75
C ILE A 186 8.69 -2.54 7.90
N ASP A 187 9.08 -3.07 9.06
CA ASP A 187 8.78 -4.45 9.44
C ASP A 187 7.49 -4.49 10.27
N LEU A 188 6.47 -5.16 9.75
CA LEU A 188 5.20 -5.36 10.47
C LEU A 188 5.26 -6.53 11.45
N GLY A 189 6.27 -7.38 11.33
CA GLY A 189 6.54 -8.46 12.28
C GLY A 189 7.24 -7.98 13.55
N ALA A 190 7.87 -6.81 13.50
CA ALA A 190 8.50 -6.18 14.66
C ALA A 190 7.44 -5.66 15.64
N ILE A 191 7.06 -6.51 16.59
CA ILE A 191 6.08 -6.16 17.64
C ILE A 191 6.73 -5.13 18.57
N GLN A 192 6.17 -3.91 18.60
CA GLN A 192 6.58 -2.91 19.58
C GLN A 192 6.08 -3.32 20.96
N ASN A 193 6.92 -3.23 21.99
CA ASN A 193 6.54 -3.61 23.37
C ASN A 193 5.27 -2.90 23.88
N ASN A 194 4.97 -1.71 23.35
CA ASN A 194 3.86 -0.88 23.78
C ASN A 194 2.61 -0.98 22.90
N SER A 195 2.62 -1.80 21.84
CA SER A 195 1.52 -1.88 20.89
C SER A 195 1.26 -3.30 20.40
N PHE A 196 0.10 -3.84 20.77
CA PHE A 196 -0.42 -5.09 20.21
C PHE A 196 -1.08 -4.90 18.84
N SER A 197 -1.44 -3.66 18.48
CA SER A 197 -2.14 -3.35 17.24
C SER A 197 -1.24 -3.28 16.01
N THR A 198 0.09 -3.29 16.18
CA THR A 198 1.04 -3.32 15.05
C THR A 198 1.33 -4.73 14.55
N ASN A 199 0.91 -5.76 15.28
CA ASN A 199 1.13 -7.14 14.91
C ASN A 199 0.07 -7.62 13.92
N TYR A 200 0.46 -7.87 12.65
CA TYR A 200 -0.44 -8.30 11.58
C TYR A 200 -1.10 -9.68 11.80
N THR A 201 -0.61 -10.49 12.75
CA THR A 201 -1.22 -11.78 13.11
C THR A 201 -2.26 -11.67 14.22
N HIS A 202 -2.32 -10.53 14.93
CA HIS A 202 -3.21 -10.36 16.07
C HIS A 202 -4.59 -9.82 15.64
N GLU A 203 -5.67 -10.26 16.28
CA GLU A 203 -7.05 -9.86 15.92
C GLU A 203 -7.33 -8.36 16.12
N GLN A 204 -6.52 -7.69 16.96
CA GLN A 204 -6.58 -6.24 17.14
C GLN A 204 -6.03 -5.48 15.93
N TYR A 205 -5.29 -6.11 15.03
CA TYR A 205 -4.94 -5.53 13.74
C TYR A 205 -6.20 -5.36 12.91
N LYS A 206 -6.64 -4.10 12.76
CA LYS A 206 -7.82 -3.75 12.00
C LYS A 206 -7.43 -3.48 10.55
N ILE A 207 -7.81 -4.40 9.67
CA ILE A 207 -7.67 -4.30 8.22
C ILE A 207 -8.92 -4.91 7.57
N ASN A 208 -9.21 -4.54 6.33
CA ASN A 208 -10.32 -5.11 5.57
C ASN A 208 -10.34 -6.64 5.65
N GLU A 209 -11.52 -7.23 5.88
CA GLU A 209 -11.69 -8.68 6.06
C GLU A 209 -11.17 -9.47 4.87
N TRP A 210 -11.42 -8.99 3.66
CA TRP A 210 -10.93 -9.63 2.45
C TRP A 210 -9.40 -9.70 2.42
N TYR A 211 -8.67 -8.81 3.10
CA TYR A 211 -7.20 -8.83 3.19
C TYR A 211 -6.71 -9.99 4.06
N ARG A 212 -7.51 -10.44 5.04
CA ARG A 212 -7.19 -11.64 5.85
C ARG A 212 -7.13 -12.90 5.00
N LEU A 213 -7.84 -12.95 3.88
CA LEU A 213 -7.75 -14.07 2.93
C LEU A 213 -6.38 -14.14 2.23
N TRP A 214 -5.59 -13.06 2.27
CA TRP A 214 -4.25 -12.96 1.66
C TRP A 214 -3.13 -13.07 2.70
N LEU A 215 -3.47 -13.04 3.99
CA LEU A 215 -2.52 -13.19 5.08
C LEU A 215 -2.40 -14.67 5.47
N PRO A 216 -1.21 -15.12 5.87
CA PRO A 216 -0.97 -16.50 6.31
C PRO A 216 -1.63 -16.83 7.65
#